data_AF-A0A1E3JZG4-F1
#
_entry.id   AF-A0A1E3JZG4-F1
#
_cell.length_a   1.000
_cell.length_b   1.000
_cell.length_c   1.000
_cell.angle_alpha   90.00
_cell.angle_beta   90.00
_cell.angle_gamma   90.00
#
_symmetry.space_group_name_H-M   'P 1'
#
loop_
_entity.id
_entity.type
_entity.pdbx_description
1 polymer ?
#
loop_
_entity_poly.entity_id
_entity_poly.type
_entity_poly.pdbx_seq_one_letter_code
_entity_poly.pdbx_strand_id
1 'polypeptide(L)'
;MLTQLHPISSESPAQAAAQSTPVSPVAQEVNPLNPKGLKPCCACPETKSARDDCFIKSAPGEGDIACKDLIEAHKACMRGYGFKV
;
A
#
# COMPACT_ATOMS: atom_id res chain seq x y z
N MET A 1 12.70 49.42 18.62
CA MET A 1 11.52 49.52 19.50
C MET A 1 10.52 48.48 19.02
N LEU A 2 9.96 47.73 19.97
CA LEU A 2 9.44 46.37 19.80
C LEU A 2 8.24 46.27 18.83
N THR A 3 8.37 45.46 17.78
CA THR A 3 7.22 45.00 17.00
C THR A 3 6.47 43.95 17.83
N GLN A 4 5.14 44.13 17.96
CA GLN A 4 4.24 43.34 18.80
C GLN A 4 4.34 41.82 18.57
N LEU A 5 4.51 41.09 19.69
CA LEU A 5 4.10 39.70 19.87
C LEU A 5 2.58 39.58 19.61
N HIS A 6 2.19 38.79 18.61
CA HIS A 6 0.84 38.26 18.51
C HIS A 6 0.84 36.83 19.08
N PRO A 7 0.02 36.52 20.10
CA PRO A 7 -0.14 35.15 20.57
C PRO A 7 -1.02 34.37 19.58
N ILE A 8 -0.44 33.41 18.86
CA ILE A 8 -1.25 32.42 18.15
C ILE A 8 -1.90 31.48 19.16
N SER A 9 -3.15 31.80 19.48
CA SER A 9 -4.10 30.88 20.10
C SER A 9 -4.39 29.73 19.11
N SER A 10 -4.11 28.49 19.49
CA SER A 10 -4.63 27.30 18.80
C SER A 10 -4.65 26.10 19.75
N GLU A 11 -5.45 26.24 20.80
CA GLU A 11 -6.31 25.16 21.26
C GLU A 11 -7.63 25.36 20.49
N SER A 12 -8.36 24.37 19.96
CA SER A 12 -8.55 22.97 20.31
C SER A 12 -9.43 22.33 19.19
N PRO A 13 -10.16 21.22 19.40
CA PRO A 13 -9.84 19.85 19.01
C PRO A 13 -10.87 19.29 17.99
N ALA A 14 -11.00 17.96 17.94
CA ALA A 14 -12.09 17.16 17.37
C ALA A 14 -11.79 16.58 15.97
N GLN A 15 -11.57 15.26 15.90
CA GLN A 15 -12.59 14.25 15.53
C GLN A 15 -12.64 14.09 13.99
N ALA A 16 -12.83 12.93 13.38
CA ALA A 16 -13.20 11.61 13.83
C ALA A 16 -12.80 10.62 12.70
N ALA A 17 -12.70 9.35 13.09
CA ALA A 17 -12.96 8.21 12.22
C ALA A 17 -12.08 8.10 10.95
N ALA A 18 -10.88 7.55 11.11
CA ALA A 18 -10.45 6.55 10.12
C ALA A 18 -11.39 5.36 10.28
N GLN A 19 -12.48 5.44 9.53
CA GLN A 19 -13.51 4.43 9.39
C GLN A 19 -12.80 3.13 9.02
N SER A 20 -12.65 2.23 10.01
CA SER A 20 -12.61 0.81 9.74
C SER A 20 -13.96 0.46 9.16
N THR A 21 -14.13 0.73 7.86
CA THR A 21 -15.19 0.09 7.09
C THR A 21 -15.11 -1.39 7.44
N PRO A 22 -16.20 -2.03 7.89
CA PRO A 22 -16.21 -3.48 7.94
C PRO A 22 -15.90 -3.91 6.52
N VAL A 23 -14.71 -4.49 6.32
CA VAL A 23 -14.41 -5.23 5.11
C VAL A 23 -15.47 -6.30 5.05
N SER A 24 -16.55 -6.01 4.32
CA SER A 24 -17.46 -7.01 3.80
C SER A 24 -16.57 -8.13 3.29
N PRO A 25 -16.92 -9.40 3.48
CA PRO A 25 -16.15 -10.47 2.90
C PRO A 25 -16.26 -10.28 1.38
N VAL A 26 -15.28 -9.58 0.79
CA VAL A 26 -15.00 -9.66 -0.64
C VAL A 26 -14.82 -11.14 -0.83
N ALA A 27 -15.82 -11.75 -1.46
CA ALA A 27 -15.85 -13.17 -1.71
C ALA A 27 -14.47 -13.55 -2.21
N GLN A 28 -13.78 -14.37 -1.43
CA GLN A 28 -12.47 -14.85 -1.78
C GLN A 28 -12.66 -15.57 -3.12
N GLU A 29 -12.21 -14.96 -4.20
CA GLU A 29 -12.41 -15.53 -5.53
C GLU A 29 -11.48 -16.73 -5.64
N VAL A 30 -12.04 -17.89 -5.28
CA VAL A 30 -11.36 -19.17 -5.37
C VAL A 30 -11.32 -19.55 -6.83
N ASN A 31 -10.11 -19.83 -7.31
CA ASN A 31 -9.88 -20.34 -8.66
C ASN A 31 -8.84 -21.49 -8.58
N PRO A 32 -8.64 -22.28 -9.65
CA PRO A 32 -7.71 -23.41 -9.63
C PRO A 32 -6.25 -23.04 -9.28
N LEU A 33 -5.84 -21.80 -9.57
CA LEU A 33 -4.52 -21.25 -9.28
C LEU A 33 -4.45 -20.58 -7.88
N ASN A 34 -5.60 -20.24 -7.29
CA ASN A 34 -5.74 -19.65 -5.97
C ASN A 34 -6.82 -20.40 -5.14
N PRO A 35 -6.57 -21.68 -4.78
CA PRO A 35 -7.57 -22.53 -4.12
C PRO A 35 -7.94 -22.05 -2.71
N LYS A 36 -7.08 -21.22 -2.10
CA LYS A 36 -7.30 -20.61 -0.78
C LYS A 36 -7.96 -19.24 -0.86
N GLY A 37 -8.24 -18.74 -2.08
CA GLY A 37 -8.84 -17.43 -2.29
C GLY A 37 -8.07 -16.30 -1.59
N LEU A 38 -6.73 -16.36 -1.70
CA LEU A 38 -5.84 -15.33 -1.19
C LEU A 38 -6.10 -14.00 -1.89
N LYS A 39 -5.88 -12.90 -1.18
CA LYS A 39 -5.81 -11.56 -1.78
C LYS A 39 -4.43 -11.38 -2.44
N PRO A 40 -4.28 -10.47 -3.43
CA PRO A 40 -3.00 -10.26 -4.12
C PRO A 40 -1.81 -9.94 -3.20
N CYS A 41 -2.05 -9.17 -2.13
CA CYS A 41 -1.03 -8.85 -1.12
C CYS A 41 -0.56 -10.08 -0.30
N CYS A 42 -1.36 -11.13 -0.21
CA CYS A 42 -1.06 -12.35 0.55
C CYS A 42 -0.51 -13.48 -0.33
N ALA A 43 -0.73 -13.43 -1.64
CA ALA A 43 -0.30 -14.47 -2.58
C ALA A 43 1.22 -14.44 -2.82
N CYS A 44 1.83 -13.25 -2.71
CA CYS A 44 3.20 -13.01 -3.15
C CYS A 44 4.02 -12.23 -2.10
N PRO A 45 4.20 -12.76 -0.87
CA PRO A 45 4.84 -12.02 0.22
C PRO A 45 6.30 -11.67 -0.08
N GLU A 46 7.06 -12.58 -0.68
CA GLU A 46 8.48 -12.36 -0.95
C GLU A 46 8.70 -11.25 -1.98
N THR A 47 8.01 -11.30 -3.12
CA THR A 47 8.14 -10.27 -4.16
C THR A 47 7.50 -8.95 -3.76
N LYS A 48 6.44 -8.97 -2.93
CA LYS A 48 5.87 -7.75 -2.35
C LYS A 48 6.90 -7.06 -1.46
N SER A 49 7.52 -7.79 -0.54
CA SER A 49 8.48 -7.21 0.42
C SER A 49 9.68 -6.63 -0.32
N ALA A 50 10.29 -7.38 -1.24
CA ALA A 50 11.42 -6.88 -2.03
C ALA A 50 11.07 -5.59 -2.80
N ARG A 51 9.87 -5.53 -3.39
CA ARG A 51 9.38 -4.32 -4.07
C ARG A 51 9.18 -3.17 -3.10
N ASP A 52 8.49 -3.38 -1.97
CA ASP A 52 8.29 -2.35 -0.94
C ASP A 52 9.61 -1.78 -0.43
N ASP A 53 10.57 -2.65 -0.11
CA ASP A 53 11.90 -2.25 0.35
C ASP A 53 12.62 -1.39 -0.68
N CYS A 54 12.46 -1.71 -1.97
CA CYS A 54 12.99 -0.88 -3.04
C CYS A 54 12.33 0.51 -3.10
N PHE A 55 11.01 0.59 -3.00
CA PHE A 55 10.31 1.88 -2.99
C PHE A 55 10.70 2.75 -1.78
N ILE A 56 10.90 2.15 -0.60
CA ILE A 56 11.35 2.86 0.61
C ILE A 56 12.77 3.43 0.44
N LYS A 57 13.62 2.75 -0.31
CA LYS A 57 15.03 3.15 -0.52
C LYS A 57 15.23 4.05 -1.74
N SER A 58 14.26 4.12 -2.64
CA SER A 58 14.30 4.96 -3.84
C SER A 58 14.00 6.42 -3.51
N ALA A 59 14.48 7.34 -4.35
CA ALA A 59 14.12 8.75 -4.16
C ALA A 59 12.62 8.98 -4.49
N PRO A 60 12.01 10.02 -3.90
CA PRO A 60 10.60 10.34 -4.14
C PRO A 60 10.32 10.56 -5.64
N GLY A 61 9.40 9.79 -6.20
CA GLY A 61 8.99 9.89 -7.61
C GLY A 61 9.81 9.03 -8.59
N GLU A 62 10.83 8.31 -8.13
CA GLU A 62 11.69 7.49 -9.01
C GLU A 62 11.42 5.99 -8.88
N GLY A 63 10.60 5.57 -7.91
CA GLY A 63 10.37 4.16 -7.57
C GLY A 63 9.88 3.29 -8.72
N ASP A 64 9.00 3.79 -9.59
CA ASP A 64 8.47 3.01 -10.73
C ASP A 64 9.55 2.59 -11.72
N ILE A 65 10.55 3.45 -11.91
CA ILE A 65 11.67 3.20 -12.83
C ILE A 65 12.76 2.42 -12.11
N ALA A 66 13.12 2.85 -10.89
CA ALA A 66 14.17 2.23 -10.07
C ALA A 66 13.84 0.79 -9.65
N CYS A 67 12.56 0.50 -9.41
CA CYS A 67 12.09 -0.81 -8.93
C CYS A 67 11.39 -1.64 -10.03
N LYS A 68 11.50 -1.25 -11.30
CA LYS A 68 10.77 -1.87 -12.43
C LYS A 68 10.85 -3.39 -12.45
N ASP A 69 12.04 -3.96 -12.27
CA ASP A 69 12.22 -5.42 -12.32
C ASP A 69 11.54 -6.13 -11.13
N LEU A 70 11.51 -5.49 -9.95
CA LEU A 70 10.83 -6.01 -8.77
C LEU A 70 9.30 -5.89 -8.89
N ILE A 71 8.82 -4.81 -9.51
CA ILE A 71 7.40 -4.63 -9.84
C ILE A 71 6.95 -5.72 -10.81
N GLU A 72 7.71 -5.98 -11.87
CA GLU A 72 7.38 -7.03 -12.84
C GLU A 72 7.47 -8.44 -12.22
N ALA A 73 8.44 -8.70 -11.35
CA ALA A 73 8.50 -9.96 -10.59
C ALA A 73 7.26 -10.15 -9.70
N HIS A 74 6.79 -9.09 -9.04
CA HIS A 74 5.57 -9.15 -8.23
C HIS A 74 4.32 -9.39 -9.10
N LYS A 75 4.19 -8.69 -10.23
CA LYS A 75 3.10 -8.92 -11.19
C LYS A 75 3.11 -10.34 -11.76
N ALA A 76 4.29 -10.87 -12.11
CA ALA A 76 4.43 -12.23 -12.60
C ALA A 76 3.95 -13.25 -11.57
N CYS A 77 4.32 -13.06 -10.29
CA CYS A 77 3.80 -13.88 -9.20
C CYS A 77 2.26 -13.80 -9.12
N MET A 78 1.67 -12.60 -9.13
CA MET A 78 0.21 -12.43 -9.07
C MET A 78 -0.51 -13.08 -10.25
N ARG A 79 0.05 -13.00 -11.46
CA ARG A 79 -0.49 -13.68 -12.65
C ARG A 79 -0.48 -15.21 -12.48
N GLY A 80 0.50 -15.76 -11.76
CA GLY A 80 0.57 -17.19 -11.41
C GLY A 80 -0.59 -17.66 -10.53
N TYR A 81 -1.23 -16.76 -9.78
CA TYR A 81 -2.44 -17.02 -8.99
C TYR A 81 -3.75 -16.67 -9.74
N GLY A 82 -3.64 -16.28 -11.01
CA GLY A 82 -4.78 -15.91 -11.85
C GLY A 82 -5.31 -14.50 -11.66
N PHE A 83 -4.60 -13.62 -10.94
CA PHE A 83 -5.01 -12.22 -10.81
C PHE A 83 -4.75 -11.44 -12.12
N LYS A 84 -5.69 -10.57 -12.50
CA LYS A 84 -5.54 -9.61 -13.60
C LYS A 84 -4.89 -8.33 -13.06
N VAL A 85 -3.62 -8.09 -13.41
CA VAL A 85 -2.74 -7.05 -12.84
C VAL A 85 -1.95 -6.30 -13.90
#